data_AF-A0A2S2Q298-F1
#
_entry.id   AF-A0A2S2Q298-F1
#
_cell.length_a   1.000
_cell.length_b   1.000
_cell.length_c   1.000
_cell.angle_alpha   90.00
_cell.angle_beta   90.00
_cell.angle_gamma   90.00
#
_symmetry.space_group_name_H-M   'P 1'
#
loop_
_entity.id
_entity.type
_entity.pdbx_description
1 polymer ?
#
loop_
_entity_poly.entity_id
_entity_poly.type
_entity_poly.pdbx_seq_one_letter_code
_entity_poly.pdbx_strand_id
1 'polypeptide(L)'
;MRWLYIIYISFLSAVLCDPVVRISKGSIRGRTSKSRNGRDFYSFTSIPYAKPPVDELRFKPPQPVDSWDGILDATKEPNICIQNNHFIFLVKDVIEGEEDCLYLNVHSPNLNGKLPVMFWIHGGGFLAGHSRSELYGPDYFMDKDVVFISFNYRLGLFGFISTEDDVIPGNYGMKDQV
;
A
#
# COMPACT_ATOMS: atom_id res chain seq x y z
N MET A 1 2.58 -14.73 -61.21
CA MET A 1 3.32 -15.08 -59.98
C MET A 1 3.42 -13.83 -59.12
N ARG A 2 2.54 -13.67 -58.13
CA ARG A 2 2.50 -12.50 -57.24
C ARG A 2 3.27 -12.84 -55.96
N TRP A 3 4.35 -12.11 -55.70
CA TRP A 3 5.11 -12.22 -54.45
C TRP A 3 4.43 -11.38 -53.37
N LEU A 4 4.03 -12.03 -52.28
CA LEU A 4 3.54 -11.37 -51.07
C LEU A 4 4.74 -11.05 -50.18
N TYR A 5 5.00 -9.76 -49.95
CA TYR A 5 5.99 -9.29 -48.99
C TYR A 5 5.37 -9.31 -47.60
N ILE A 6 5.91 -10.15 -46.71
CA ILE A 6 5.53 -10.19 -45.29
C ILE A 6 6.42 -9.18 -44.55
N ILE A 7 5.81 -8.13 -43.98
CA ILE A 7 6.49 -7.15 -43.14
C ILE A 7 6.56 -7.72 -41.72
N TYR A 8 7.77 -8.02 -41.25
CA TYR A 8 8.03 -8.40 -39.86
C TYR A 8 8.15 -7.12 -39.02
N ILE A 9 7.15 -6.83 -38.20
CA ILE A 9 7.23 -5.75 -37.20
C ILE A 9 7.84 -6.35 -35.93
N SER A 10 9.13 -6.09 -35.68
CA SER A 10 9.75 -6.41 -34.41
C SER A 10 9.30 -5.38 -33.36
N PHE A 11 8.43 -5.79 -32.44
CA PHE A 11 8.17 -5.04 -31.22
C PHE A 11 9.42 -5.14 -30.33
N LEU A 12 10.24 -4.10 -30.31
CA LEU A 12 11.26 -3.92 -29.30
C LEU A 12 10.54 -3.53 -28.00
N SER A 13 10.21 -4.49 -27.15
CA SER A 13 9.77 -4.15 -25.79
C SER A 13 10.99 -3.61 -25.04
N ALA A 14 10.95 -2.33 -24.66
CA ALA A 14 11.86 -1.84 -23.65
C ALA A 14 11.58 -2.64 -22.38
N VAL A 15 12.50 -3.51 -21.99
CA VAL A 15 12.45 -4.19 -20.70
C VAL A 15 12.75 -3.12 -19.65
N LEU A 16 11.71 -2.42 -19.20
CA LEU A 16 11.78 -1.65 -17.96
C LEU A 16 12.06 -2.66 -16.85
N CYS A 17 13.30 -2.68 -16.38
CA CYS A 17 13.67 -3.51 -15.25
C CYS A 17 13.03 -2.90 -14.00
N ASP A 18 12.04 -3.60 -13.46
CA ASP A 18 11.38 -3.20 -12.22
C ASP A 18 12.40 -3.11 -11.07
N PRO A 19 12.39 -2.04 -10.26
CA PRO A 19 13.33 -1.86 -9.18
C PRO A 19 13.14 -2.95 -8.12
N VAL A 20 14.24 -3.62 -7.74
CA VAL A 20 14.26 -4.58 -6.62
C VAL A 20 15.11 -4.03 -5.48
N VAL A 21 14.55 -4.00 -4.28
CA VAL A 21 15.22 -3.49 -3.07
C VAL A 21 15.17 -4.56 -1.97
N ARG A 22 16.27 -4.71 -1.23
CA ARG A 22 16.33 -5.59 -0.05
C ARG A 22 16.01 -4.80 1.21
N ILE A 23 14.99 -5.24 1.95
CA ILE A 23 14.62 -4.74 3.28
C ILE A 23 14.88 -5.79 4.35
N SER A 24 14.66 -5.46 5.62
CA SER A 24 14.94 -6.36 6.75
C SER A 24 14.14 -7.67 6.72
N LYS A 25 12.96 -7.66 6.12
CA LYS A 25 12.04 -8.81 6.04
C LYS A 25 12.18 -9.64 4.76
N GLY A 26 12.89 -9.14 3.75
CA GLY A 26 13.04 -9.83 2.46
C GLY A 26 13.30 -8.86 1.32
N SER A 27 13.24 -9.35 0.08
CA SER A 27 13.35 -8.50 -1.11
C SER A 27 11.97 -8.10 -1.63
N ILE A 28 11.83 -6.87 -2.12
CA ILE A 28 10.60 -6.35 -2.74
C ILE A 28 10.87 -5.85 -4.15
N ARG A 29 9.93 -6.08 -5.08
CA ARG A 29 9.92 -5.53 -6.44
C ARG A 29 8.88 -4.41 -6.52
N GLY A 30 9.31 -3.20 -6.84
CA GLY A 30 8.43 -2.06 -7.11
C GLY A 30 8.25 -1.81 -8.60
N ARG A 31 7.76 -0.62 -8.94
CA ARG A 31 7.65 -0.11 -10.32
C ARG A 31 8.26 1.27 -10.45
N THR A 32 8.73 1.61 -11.64
CA THR A 32 9.04 3.00 -11.99
C THR A 32 7.76 3.70 -12.44
N SER A 33 7.53 4.93 -12.02
CA SER A 33 6.34 5.72 -12.32
C SER A 33 6.72 7.17 -12.59
N LYS A 34 5.78 7.94 -13.17
CA LYS A 34 5.97 9.35 -13.52
C LYS A 34 5.16 10.22 -12.58
N SER A 35 5.81 11.21 -11.99
CA SER A 35 5.14 12.24 -11.20
C SER A 35 4.25 13.11 -12.10
N ARG A 36 3.50 14.03 -11.49
CA ARG A 36 2.67 14.98 -12.23
C ARG A 36 3.46 15.78 -13.29
N ASN A 37 4.71 16.20 -12.99
CA ASN A 37 5.55 16.93 -13.96
C ASN A 37 6.49 16.02 -14.77
N GLY A 38 6.27 14.70 -14.77
CA GLY A 38 7.02 13.75 -15.59
C GLY A 38 8.38 13.33 -15.02
N ARG A 39 8.67 13.64 -13.74
CA ARG A 39 9.85 13.14 -13.03
C ARG A 39 9.69 11.64 -12.77
N ASP A 40 10.73 10.86 -13.05
CA ASP A 40 10.74 9.45 -12.67
C ASP A 40 10.83 9.30 -11.15
N PHE A 41 10.04 8.37 -10.62
CA PHE A 41 10.12 7.93 -9.23
C PHE A 41 9.86 6.43 -9.12
N TYR A 42 10.23 5.88 -7.98
CA TYR A 42 10.05 4.47 -7.65
C TYR A 42 8.90 4.30 -6.67
N SER A 43 8.04 3.33 -6.95
CA SER A 43 6.84 3.03 -6.18
C SER A 43 6.87 1.58 -5.71
N PHE A 44 6.73 1.37 -4.40
CA PHE A 44 6.58 0.06 -3.79
C PHE A 44 5.28 0.06 -2.99
N THR A 45 4.28 -0.68 -3.44
CA THR A 45 2.94 -0.72 -2.84
C THR A 45 2.65 -2.06 -2.21
N SER A 46 1.70 -2.12 -1.27
CA SER A 46 1.29 -3.37 -0.60
C SER A 46 2.43 -4.07 0.16
N ILE A 47 3.31 -3.32 0.83
CA ILE A 47 4.34 -3.90 1.70
C ILE A 47 3.69 -4.23 3.05
N PRO A 48 3.67 -5.50 3.50
CA PRO A 48 3.10 -5.85 4.79
C PRO A 48 4.00 -5.35 5.92
N TYR A 49 3.42 -4.64 6.88
CA TYR A 49 4.14 -4.21 8.09
C TYR A 49 3.79 -5.05 9.32
N ALA A 50 2.65 -5.75 9.30
CA ALA A 50 2.19 -6.66 10.33
C ALA A 50 1.61 -7.94 9.72
N LYS A 51 1.43 -8.97 10.54
CA LYS A 51 0.67 -10.17 10.13
C LYS A 51 -0.79 -9.81 9.87
N PRO A 52 -1.47 -10.49 8.93
CA PRO A 52 -2.91 -10.33 8.73
C PRO A 52 -3.67 -10.50 10.05
N PRO A 53 -4.50 -9.54 10.48
CA PRO A 53 -5.20 -9.58 11.75
C PRO A 53 -6.49 -10.43 11.67
N VAL A 54 -6.38 -11.62 11.08
CA VAL A 54 -7.48 -12.57 10.83
C VAL A 54 -7.52 -13.65 11.90
N ASP A 55 -8.65 -14.37 11.98
CA ASP A 55 -8.83 -15.52 12.87
C ASP A 55 -8.44 -15.20 14.32
N GLU A 56 -7.47 -15.93 14.87
CA GLU A 56 -6.97 -15.75 16.24
C GLU A 56 -6.26 -14.41 16.47
N LEU A 57 -5.90 -13.67 15.42
CA LEU A 57 -5.33 -12.32 15.52
C LEU A 57 -6.38 -11.22 15.45
N ARG A 58 -7.65 -11.56 15.17
CA ARG A 58 -8.76 -10.61 15.21
C ARG A 58 -8.89 -10.03 16.61
N PHE A 59 -9.04 -8.70 16.68
CA PHE A 59 -9.14 -7.94 17.94
C PHE A 59 -7.94 -8.15 18.88
N LYS A 60 -6.74 -8.35 18.34
CA LYS A 60 -5.48 -8.36 19.09
C LYS A 60 -4.52 -7.27 18.59
N PRO A 61 -3.53 -6.85 19.39
CA PRO A 61 -2.44 -6.01 18.90
C PRO A 61 -1.76 -6.61 17.66
N PRO A 62 -1.33 -5.79 16.69
CA PRO A 62 -0.67 -6.27 15.49
C PRO A 62 0.60 -7.05 15.88
N GLN A 63 0.87 -8.12 15.13
CA GLN A 63 2.07 -8.92 15.31
C GLN A 63 3.06 -8.61 14.19
N PRO A 64 4.37 -8.59 14.45
CA PRO A 64 5.38 -8.35 13.42
C PRO A 64 5.24 -9.33 12.26
N VAL A 65 5.33 -8.82 11.02
CA VAL A 65 5.35 -9.69 9.83
C VAL A 65 6.54 -10.65 9.87
N ASP A 66 6.33 -11.88 9.42
CA ASP A 66 7.40 -12.85 9.21
C ASP A 66 8.30 -12.41 8.05
N SER A 67 9.52 -12.94 8.01
CA SER A 67 10.35 -12.75 6.81
C SER A 67 9.84 -13.66 5.69
N TRP A 68 10.04 -13.26 4.44
CA TRP A 68 9.68 -14.06 3.28
C TRP A 68 10.91 -14.41 2.44
N ASP A 69 10.84 -15.59 1.82
CA ASP A 69 11.80 -16.01 0.81
C ASP A 69 11.44 -15.45 -0.57
N GLY A 70 12.45 -15.25 -1.41
CA GLY A 70 12.28 -14.73 -2.76
C GLY A 70 12.05 -13.22 -2.81
N ILE A 71 11.28 -12.78 -3.81
CA ILE A 71 10.98 -11.36 -4.08
C ILE A 71 9.47 -11.16 -4.00
N LEU A 72 9.03 -10.36 -3.03
CA LEU A 72 7.63 -9.95 -2.90
C LEU A 72 7.29 -8.94 -4.00
N ASP A 73 6.16 -9.16 -4.68
CA ASP A 73 5.64 -8.25 -5.70
C ASP A 73 4.92 -7.06 -5.03
N ALA A 74 5.60 -5.93 -4.97
CA ALA A 74 5.13 -4.67 -4.38
C ALA A 74 4.70 -3.66 -5.47
N THR A 75 3.99 -4.14 -6.49
CA THR A 75 3.51 -3.32 -7.63
C THR A 75 2.00 -3.11 -7.67
N LYS A 76 1.26 -3.87 -6.83
CA LYS A 76 -0.20 -3.88 -6.77
C LYS A 76 -0.71 -3.00 -5.64
N GLU A 77 -1.87 -2.40 -5.81
CA GLU A 77 -2.53 -1.61 -4.76
C GLU A 77 -2.96 -2.52 -3.59
N PRO A 78 -2.93 -2.03 -2.34
CA PRO A 78 -3.25 -2.85 -1.19
C PRO A 78 -4.74 -3.13 -1.10
N ASN A 79 -5.09 -4.24 -0.45
CA ASN A 79 -6.41 -4.45 0.09
C ASN A 79 -6.76 -3.32 1.07
N ILE A 80 -7.97 -2.79 0.99
CA ILE A 80 -8.46 -1.78 1.95
C ILE A 80 -9.04 -2.50 3.17
N CYS A 81 -8.96 -1.88 4.34
CA CYS A 81 -9.56 -2.47 5.54
C CYS A 81 -11.09 -2.47 5.45
N ILE A 82 -11.71 -3.47 6.08
CA ILE A 82 -13.18 -3.56 6.16
C ILE A 82 -13.76 -2.25 6.68
N GLN A 83 -14.67 -1.68 5.90
CA GLN A 83 -15.32 -0.41 6.20
C GLN A 83 -16.70 -0.31 5.57
N ASN A 84 -17.51 0.57 6.12
CA ASN A 84 -18.67 1.13 5.43
C ASN A 84 -18.40 2.64 5.23
N ASN A 85 -18.13 3.03 3.99
CA ASN A 85 -17.75 4.40 3.68
C ASN A 85 -18.97 5.29 3.48
N HIS A 86 -19.56 5.74 4.60
CA HIS A 86 -20.69 6.66 4.59
C HIS A 86 -20.38 8.06 4.05
N PHE A 87 -19.10 8.40 3.81
CA PHE A 87 -18.70 9.71 3.26
C PHE A 87 -18.87 9.79 1.75
N ILE A 88 -19.01 8.65 1.07
CA ILE A 88 -19.19 8.58 -0.38
C ILE A 88 -20.60 8.05 -0.67
N PHE A 89 -21.47 8.93 -1.18
CA PHE A 89 -22.89 8.61 -1.40
C PHE A 89 -23.12 7.36 -2.24
N LEU A 90 -22.22 7.06 -3.20
CA LEU A 90 -22.30 5.91 -4.10
C LEU A 90 -22.06 4.56 -3.42
N VAL A 91 -21.37 4.52 -2.27
CA VAL A 91 -20.99 3.28 -1.57
C VAL A 91 -21.45 3.25 -0.11
N LYS A 92 -22.28 4.22 0.32
CA LYS A 92 -22.72 4.40 1.72
C LYS A 92 -23.46 3.21 2.34
N ASP A 93 -24.00 2.30 1.52
CA ASP A 93 -24.77 1.13 1.93
C ASP A 93 -24.03 -0.18 1.57
N VAL A 94 -22.75 -0.07 1.21
CA VAL A 94 -21.89 -1.19 0.80
C VAL A 94 -20.79 -1.37 1.85
N ILE A 95 -20.60 -2.62 2.29
CA ILE A 95 -19.42 -3.01 3.06
C ILE A 95 -18.34 -3.44 2.07
N GLU A 96 -17.17 -2.84 2.18
CA GLU A 96 -16.03 -3.08 1.31
C GLU A 96 -14.78 -3.41 2.12
N GLY A 97 -13.79 -4.02 1.48
CA GLY A 97 -12.48 -4.33 2.07
C GLY A 97 -12.34 -5.73 2.64
N GLU A 98 -11.15 -5.98 3.19
CA GLU A 98 -10.72 -7.26 3.76
C GLU A 98 -10.06 -7.03 5.13
N GLU A 99 -10.06 -8.05 5.99
CA GLU A 99 -9.35 -7.97 7.28
C GLU A 99 -7.83 -7.98 7.09
N ASP A 100 -7.35 -8.70 6.08
CA ASP A 100 -5.94 -8.63 5.65
C ASP A 100 -5.70 -7.32 4.89
N CYS A 101 -5.42 -6.26 5.64
CA CYS A 101 -5.27 -4.91 5.11
C CYS A 101 -4.05 -4.15 5.66
N LEU A 102 -3.22 -4.74 6.52
CA LEU A 102 -2.11 -4.07 7.21
C LEU A 102 -0.86 -3.90 6.33
N TYR A 103 -1.03 -3.05 5.32
CA TYR A 103 -0.02 -2.76 4.29
C TYR A 103 0.32 -1.27 4.24
N LEU A 104 1.55 -0.98 3.81
CA LEU A 104 2.04 0.37 3.50
C LEU A 104 2.58 0.47 2.09
N ASN A 105 2.63 1.70 1.58
CA ASN A 105 3.16 2.09 0.28
C ASN A 105 4.29 3.09 0.49
N VAL A 106 5.38 2.94 -0.27
CA VAL A 106 6.56 3.79 -0.22
C VAL A 106 6.86 4.31 -1.62
N HIS A 107 6.99 5.62 -1.75
CA HIS A 107 7.31 6.29 -2.99
C HIS A 107 8.53 7.20 -2.80
N SER A 108 9.51 7.08 -3.68
CA SER A 108 10.73 7.88 -3.60
C SER A 108 11.25 8.23 -4.99
N PRO A 109 11.72 9.47 -5.24
CA PRO A 109 12.41 9.82 -6.47
C PRO A 109 13.85 9.27 -6.54
N ASN A 110 14.38 8.74 -5.43
CA ASN A 110 15.75 8.22 -5.36
C ASN A 110 15.85 7.03 -4.41
N LEU A 111 16.45 5.93 -4.88
CA LEU A 111 16.73 4.75 -4.05
C LEU A 111 18.04 4.87 -3.25
N ASN A 112 18.89 5.84 -3.60
CA ASN A 112 20.19 6.04 -2.99
C ASN A 112 20.23 7.35 -2.20
N GLY A 113 20.62 7.29 -0.93
CA GLY A 113 20.78 8.47 -0.08
C GLY A 113 19.69 8.62 0.98
N LYS A 114 19.64 9.81 1.60
CA LYS A 114 18.70 10.13 2.68
C LYS A 114 17.86 11.33 2.26
N LEU A 115 16.55 11.16 2.22
CA LEU A 115 15.57 12.21 1.97
C LEU A 115 14.65 12.36 3.19
N PRO A 116 14.05 13.53 3.43
CA PRO A 116 12.97 13.69 4.40
C PRO A 116 11.83 12.69 4.12
N VAL A 117 11.28 12.11 5.19
CA VAL A 117 10.17 11.14 5.11
C VAL A 117 8.88 11.82 5.52
N MET A 118 7.90 11.80 4.62
CA MET A 118 6.53 12.23 4.87
C MET A 118 5.66 11.00 5.06
N PHE A 119 5.24 10.76 6.31
CA PHE A 119 4.36 9.64 6.65
C PHE A 119 2.91 10.13 6.77
N TRP A 120 2.02 9.63 5.91
CA TRP A 120 0.64 10.06 5.81
C TRP A 120 -0.31 9.04 6.44
N ILE A 121 -1.06 9.50 7.44
CA ILE A 121 -2.14 8.75 8.09
C ILE A 121 -3.46 9.27 7.55
N HIS A 122 -4.21 8.42 6.84
CA HIS A 122 -5.48 8.85 6.27
C HIS A 122 -6.53 9.10 7.37
N GLY A 123 -7.43 10.06 7.11
CA GLY A 123 -8.58 10.36 7.95
C GLY A 123 -9.75 9.39 7.72
N GLY A 124 -10.97 9.88 7.93
CA GLY A 124 -12.22 9.11 7.76
C GLY A 124 -12.87 8.69 9.08
N GLY A 125 -12.63 9.46 10.15
CA GLY A 125 -13.32 9.31 11.44
C GLY A 125 -13.09 7.96 12.11
N PHE A 126 -12.00 7.26 11.77
CA PHE A 126 -11.71 5.88 12.18
C PHE A 126 -12.69 4.82 11.66
N LEU A 127 -13.60 5.19 10.76
CA LEU A 127 -14.63 4.31 10.20
C LEU A 127 -14.37 3.93 8.74
N ALA A 128 -13.70 4.79 7.99
CA ALA A 128 -13.45 4.63 6.56
C ALA A 128 -12.10 5.27 6.16
N GLY A 129 -11.66 5.02 4.92
CA GLY A 129 -10.41 5.50 4.34
C GLY A 129 -9.46 4.36 3.95
N HIS A 130 -8.45 4.67 3.14
CA HIS A 130 -7.40 3.75 2.73
C HIS A 130 -6.20 4.51 2.14
N SER A 131 -5.12 3.80 1.85
CA SER A 131 -3.87 4.33 1.30
C SER A 131 -3.70 4.24 -0.22
N ARG A 132 -4.67 3.68 -0.94
CA ARG A 132 -4.59 3.51 -2.40
C ARG A 132 -4.34 4.83 -3.13
N SER A 133 -3.57 4.73 -4.21
CA SER A 133 -3.13 5.89 -4.99
C SER A 133 -4.27 6.66 -5.70
N GLU A 134 -5.44 6.05 -5.88
CA GLU A 134 -6.59 6.70 -6.51
C GLU A 134 -7.12 7.93 -5.73
N LEU A 135 -7.01 7.91 -4.39
CA LEU A 135 -7.39 9.02 -3.52
C LEU A 135 -6.18 9.80 -3.01
N TYR A 136 -5.11 9.09 -2.66
CA TYR A 136 -3.94 9.66 -1.99
C TYR A 136 -2.63 9.34 -2.73
N GLY A 137 -2.66 9.50 -4.05
CA GLY A 137 -1.53 9.26 -4.94
C GLY A 137 -0.32 10.14 -4.64
N PRO A 138 0.91 9.65 -4.90
CA PRO A 138 2.15 10.34 -4.58
C PRO A 138 2.53 11.42 -5.61
N ASP A 139 1.77 11.58 -6.69
CA ASP A 139 2.11 12.28 -7.94
C ASP A 139 2.65 13.70 -7.73
N TYR A 140 2.10 14.44 -6.76
CA TYR A 140 2.51 15.79 -6.41
C TYR A 140 3.77 15.81 -5.53
N PHE A 141 3.90 14.85 -4.62
CA PHE A 141 5.06 14.76 -3.73
C PHE A 141 6.30 14.27 -4.46
N MET A 142 6.13 13.43 -5.48
CA MET A 142 7.24 12.90 -6.28
C MET A 142 7.88 13.94 -7.22
N ASP A 143 7.33 15.16 -7.31
CA ASP A 143 8.02 16.32 -7.87
C ASP A 143 9.03 16.95 -6.89
N LYS A 144 9.06 16.51 -5.63
CA LYS A 144 9.93 17.00 -4.56
C LYS A 144 10.92 15.92 -4.12
N ASP A 145 11.99 16.34 -3.46
CA ASP A 145 13.01 15.43 -2.90
C ASP A 145 12.57 14.91 -1.53
N VAL A 146 11.50 14.11 -1.52
CA VAL A 146 10.93 13.50 -0.31
C VAL A 146 10.61 12.03 -0.55
N VAL A 147 10.60 11.25 0.52
CA VAL A 147 9.96 9.92 0.52
C VAL A 147 8.54 10.09 1.05
N PHE A 148 7.56 9.68 0.27
CA PHE A 148 6.16 9.67 0.70
C PHE A 148 5.74 8.26 1.08
N ILE A 149 5.18 8.12 2.28
CA ILE A 149 4.68 6.85 2.81
C ILE A 149 3.20 7.03 3.13
N SER A 150 2.37 6.11 2.64
CA SER A 150 0.98 5.97 3.02
C SER A 150 0.73 4.55 3.51
N PHE A 151 -0.28 4.32 4.33
CA PHE A 151 -0.56 3.00 4.88
C PHE A 151 -2.01 2.87 5.32
N ASN A 152 -2.46 1.63 5.50
CA ASN A 152 -3.75 1.32 6.09
C ASN A 152 -3.57 0.95 7.57
N TYR A 153 -4.57 1.21 8.39
CA TYR A 153 -4.72 0.71 9.75
C TYR A 153 -6.15 0.20 9.94
N ARG A 154 -6.40 -0.72 10.88
CA ARG A 154 -7.76 -1.27 11.09
C ARG A 154 -8.76 -0.17 11.43
N LEU A 155 -9.97 -0.30 10.89
CA LEU A 155 -11.06 0.67 11.01
C LEU A 155 -12.27 0.08 11.75
N GLY A 156 -13.17 0.96 12.18
CA GLY A 156 -14.45 0.63 12.79
C GLY A 156 -14.32 -0.38 13.93
N LEU A 157 -15.20 -1.39 13.91
CA LEU A 157 -15.20 -2.48 14.89
C LEU A 157 -13.84 -3.19 14.97
N PHE A 158 -13.20 -3.46 13.84
CA PHE A 158 -11.95 -4.21 13.78
C PHE A 158 -10.77 -3.45 14.39
N GLY A 159 -10.77 -2.12 14.29
CA GLY A 159 -9.71 -1.28 14.85
C GLY A 159 -9.98 -0.83 16.29
N PHE A 160 -11.24 -0.63 16.67
CA PHE A 160 -11.55 0.20 17.85
C PHE A 160 -12.58 -0.41 18.80
N ILE A 161 -12.99 -1.66 18.61
CA ILE A 161 -13.80 -2.36 19.61
C ILE A 161 -13.07 -2.43 20.96
N SER A 162 -13.79 -2.16 22.04
CA SER A 162 -13.33 -2.32 23.41
C SER A 162 -14.44 -2.92 24.26
N THR A 163 -14.08 -3.83 25.16
CA THR A 163 -14.95 -4.33 26.25
C THR A 163 -14.69 -3.59 27.56
N GLU A 164 -13.83 -2.57 27.55
CA GLU A 164 -13.41 -1.80 28.74
C GLU A 164 -12.81 -2.68 29.85
N ASP A 165 -12.23 -3.82 29.46
CA ASP A 165 -11.47 -4.74 30.31
C ASP A 165 -10.12 -5.12 29.67
N ASP A 166 -9.37 -5.99 30.34
CA ASP A 166 -8.04 -6.42 29.86
C ASP A 166 -8.10 -7.45 28.73
N VAL A 167 -9.28 -7.99 28.39
CA VAL A 167 -9.43 -9.02 27.34
C VAL A 167 -9.49 -8.35 25.97
N ILE A 168 -10.30 -7.31 25.80
CA ILE A 168 -10.35 -6.49 24.59
C ILE A 168 -10.20 -5.01 24.97
N PRO A 169 -8.98 -4.53 25.28
CA PRO A 169 -8.75 -3.16 25.74
C PRO A 169 -8.90 -2.08 24.65
N GLY A 170 -9.06 -2.50 23.39
CA GLY A 170 -9.26 -1.61 22.24
C GLY A 170 -8.01 -0.91 21.71
N ASN A 171 -8.24 0.12 20.90
CA ASN A 171 -7.24 0.92 20.18
C ASN A 171 -6.29 0.08 19.31
N TYR A 172 -6.76 -1.01 18.73
CA TYR A 172 -5.97 -1.84 17.82
C TYR A 172 -5.55 -1.08 16.57
N GLY A 173 -6.45 -0.28 16.00
CA GLY A 173 -6.16 0.61 14.89
C GLY A 173 -5.12 1.69 15.22
N MET A 174 -4.97 2.08 16.49
CA MET A 174 -3.86 2.96 16.92
C MET A 174 -2.56 2.17 17.09
N LYS A 175 -2.62 0.95 17.63
CA LYS A 175 -1.47 0.06 17.76
C LYS A 175 -0.91 -0.34 16.39
N ASP A 176 -1.75 -0.37 15.36
CA ASP A 176 -1.32 -0.55 13.96
C ASP A 176 -0.46 0.63 13.45
N GLN A 177 -0.58 1.82 14.03
CA GLN A 177 0.16 3.02 13.60
C GLN A 177 1.53 3.19 14.28
N VAL A 178 1.83 2.38 15.31
CA VAL A 178 3.04 2.47 16.16
C VAL A 178 4.06 1.42 15.75
#